data_AF-A0A2M8PMB8-F1
#
_entry.id   AF-A0A2M8PMB8-F1
#
_cell.length_a   1.000
_cell.length_b   1.000
_cell.length_c   1.000
_cell.angle_alpha   90.00
_cell.angle_beta   90.00
_cell.angle_gamma   90.00
#
_symmetry.space_group_name_H-M   'P 1'
#
loop_
_entity.id
_entity.type
_entity.pdbx_description
1 polymer ?
#
loop_
_entity_poly.entity_id
_entity_poly.type
_entity_poly.pdbx_seq_one_letter_code
_entity_poly.pdbx_strand_id
1 'polypeptide(L)'
;MEIEKSSEQQQYKVAGVRFHKVGKLYHFDYSDYPDLQPGDYVIVETSRGRQMGQVMGFAVVDDNEEREHLPILRPATPRDLA
;
A
#
# COMPACT_ATOMS: atom_id res chain seq x y z
N MET A 1 29.81 10.46 -25.66
CA MET A 1 30.00 10.07 -24.25
C MET A 1 28.62 9.95 -23.66
N GLU A 2 28.04 8.76 -23.80
CA GLU A 2 26.73 8.42 -23.25
C GLU A 2 26.86 8.43 -21.73
N ILE A 3 26.10 9.30 -21.07
CA ILE A 3 26.03 9.31 -19.61
C ILE A 3 25.11 8.15 -19.24
N GLU A 4 25.72 7.13 -18.64
CA GLU A 4 25.07 6.00 -18.01
C GLU A 4 23.98 6.50 -17.06
N LYS A 5 22.71 6.34 -17.43
CA LYS A 5 21.62 6.39 -16.46
C LYS A 5 21.70 5.07 -15.70
N SER A 6 22.41 5.08 -14.57
CA SER A 6 22.27 4.05 -13.55
C SER A 6 20.81 3.99 -13.14
N SER A 7 20.09 2.99 -13.63
CA SER A 7 18.75 2.65 -13.17
C SER A 7 18.88 2.09 -11.76
N GLU A 8 18.81 2.96 -10.75
CA GLU A 8 18.50 2.52 -9.39
C GLU A 8 17.15 1.82 -9.44
N GLN A 9 17.16 0.50 -9.29
CA GLN A 9 15.95 -0.30 -9.15
C GLN A 9 15.29 0.12 -7.83
N GLN A 10 14.29 0.99 -7.89
CA GLN A 10 13.54 1.40 -6.72
C GLN A 10 12.67 0.21 -6.28
N GLN A 11 12.97 -0.39 -5.14
CA GLN A 11 12.13 -1.42 -4.54
C GLN A 11 11.06 -0.75 -3.66
N TYR A 12 9.79 -1.05 -3.93
CA TYR A 12 8.68 -0.52 -3.15
C TYR A 12 8.19 -1.52 -2.11
N LYS A 13 8.04 -1.04 -0.88
CA LYS A 13 7.44 -1.79 0.23
C LYS A 13 5.94 -1.58 0.18
N VAL A 14 5.20 -2.61 -0.22
CA VAL A 14 3.76 -2.53 -0.38
C VAL A 14 3.00 -3.45 0.57
N ALA A 15 1.86 -2.97 1.06
CA ALA A 15 0.89 -3.73 1.81
C ALA A 15 -0.30 -4.07 0.90
N GLY A 16 -0.70 -5.33 0.89
CA GLY A 16 -1.94 -5.75 0.26
C GLY A 16 -3.12 -5.42 1.13
N VAL A 17 -4.02 -4.56 0.66
CA VAL A 17 -5.22 -4.11 1.37
C VAL A 17 -6.48 -4.60 0.66
N ARG A 18 -7.44 -5.12 1.43
CA ARG A 18 -8.74 -5.59 0.95
C ARG A 18 -9.88 -4.84 1.62
N PHE A 19 -10.81 -4.33 0.81
CA PHE A 19 -11.95 -3.52 1.29
C PHE A 19 -13.21 -4.34 1.62
N HIS A 20 -13.35 -5.53 1.05
CA HIS A 20 -14.54 -6.38 1.23
C HIS A 20 -14.16 -7.84 1.50
N LYS A 21 -15.04 -8.60 2.17
CA LYS A 21 -14.79 -10.01 2.53
C LYS A 21 -14.45 -10.91 1.33
N VAL A 22 -14.91 -10.54 0.14
CA VAL A 22 -14.59 -11.16 -1.13
C VAL A 22 -14.21 -10.03 -2.08
N GLY A 23 -13.11 -10.16 -2.82
CA GLY A 23 -12.68 -9.12 -3.76
C GLY A 23 -11.19 -9.18 -4.08
N LYS A 24 -10.73 -8.15 -4.81
CA LYS A 24 -9.34 -7.96 -5.20
C LYS A 24 -8.51 -7.41 -4.03
N LEU A 25 -7.23 -7.78 -4.02
CA LEU A 25 -6.20 -7.15 -3.20
C LEU A 25 -5.63 -5.95 -3.97
N TYR A 26 -5.46 -4.84 -3.27
CA TYR A 26 -4.88 -3.62 -3.82
C TYR A 26 -3.58 -3.32 -3.05
N HIS A 27 -2.53 -2.91 -3.75
CA HIS A 27 -1.23 -2.65 -3.14
C HIS A 27 -1.08 -1.16 -2.83
N PHE A 28 -0.76 -0.86 -1.58
CA PHE A 28 -0.51 0.49 -1.09
C PHE A 28 0.88 0.56 -0.48
N ASP A 29 1.55 1.70 -0.63
CA ASP A 29 2.82 1.95 0.05
C ASP A 29 2.59 2.03 1.56
N TYR A 30 3.42 1.31 2.33
CA TYR A 30 3.37 1.31 3.80
C TYR A 30 4.67 1.84 4.42
N SER A 31 5.51 2.54 3.65
CA SER A 31 6.83 3.00 4.09
C SER A 31 6.76 3.87 5.34
N ASP A 32 5.67 4.62 5.53
CA ASP A 32 5.40 5.45 6.72
C ASP A 32 4.91 4.68 7.95
N TYR A 33 4.52 3.40 7.77
CA TYR A 33 3.93 2.57 8.82
C TYR A 33 4.59 1.17 8.87
N PRO A 34 5.89 1.09 9.19
CA PRO A 34 6.65 -0.17 9.16
C PRO A 34 6.20 -1.22 10.17
N ASP A 35 5.47 -0.80 11.21
CA ASP A 35 4.99 -1.69 12.30
C ASP A 35 3.63 -2.34 12.01
N LEU A 36 3.02 -2.10 10.83
CA LEU A 36 1.76 -2.72 10.44
C LEU A 36 1.86 -4.25 10.42
N GLN A 37 0.75 -4.90 10.77
CA GLN A 37 0.63 -6.36 10.78
C GLN A 37 -0.52 -6.82 9.89
N PRO A 38 -0.47 -8.06 9.35
CA PRO A 38 -1.63 -8.65 8.68
C PRO A 38 -2.79 -8.75 9.68
N GLY A 39 -3.96 -8.30 9.25
CA GLY A 39 -5.16 -8.20 10.10
C GLY A 39 -5.46 -6.78 10.54
N ASP A 40 -4.48 -5.87 10.55
CA ASP A 40 -4.69 -4.46 10.86
C ASP A 40 -5.62 -3.81 9.86
N TYR A 41 -6.40 -2.84 10.33
CA TYR A 41 -7.22 -1.99 9.47
C TYR A 41 -6.51 -0.68 9.21
N VAL A 42 -6.61 -0.20 7.97
CA VAL A 42 -5.96 1.03 7.51
C VAL A 42 -6.94 1.89 6.74
N ILE A 43 -6.71 3.20 6.78
CA ILE A 43 -7.41 4.18 5.97
C ILE A 43 -6.50 4.54 4.79
N VAL A 44 -7.06 4.51 3.59
CA VAL A 44 -6.36 4.87 2.34
C VAL A 44 -7.19 5.88 1.54
N GLU A 45 -6.54 6.64 0.68
CA GLU A 45 -7.22 7.47 -0.33
C GLU A 45 -7.42 6.66 -1.61
N THR A 46 -8.60 6.72 -2.20
CA THR A 46 -8.90 6.09 -3.49
C THR A 46 -9.51 7.12 -4.43
N SER A 47 -9.68 6.78 -5.71
CA SER A 47 -10.39 7.63 -6.67
C SER A 47 -11.84 7.96 -6.27
N ARG A 48 -12.42 7.23 -5.30
CA ARG A 48 -13.78 7.44 -4.78
C ARG A 48 -13.79 8.07 -3.38
N GLY A 49 -12.64 8.55 -2.91
CA GLY A 49 -12.47 9.09 -1.57
C GLY A 49 -11.81 8.10 -0.61
N ARG A 50 -11.86 8.45 0.68
CA ARG A 50 -11.27 7.67 1.77
C ARG A 50 -12.01 6.36 1.98
N GLN A 51 -11.26 5.26 2.05
CA GLN A 51 -11.79 3.94 2.34
C GLN A 51 -11.01 3.25 3.44
N MET A 52 -11.71 2.45 4.25
CA MET A 52 -11.09 1.54 5.21
C MET A 52 -10.93 0.15 4.60
N GLY A 53 -9.75 -0.44 4.75
CA GLY A 53 -9.48 -1.81 4.32
C GLY A 53 -8.65 -2.56 5.35
N GLN A 54 -8.61 -3.88 5.21
CA GLN A 54 -7.81 -4.77 6.04
C GLN A 54 -6.51 -5.14 5.33
N VAL A 55 -5.39 -5.05 6.04
CA VAL A 55 -4.08 -5.53 5.58
C VAL A 55 -4.11 -7.06 5.55
N MET A 56 -3.82 -7.63 4.39
CA MET A 56 -3.79 -9.08 4.18
C MET A 56 -2.36 -9.65 4.17
N GLY A 57 -1.35 -8.80 3.94
CA GLY A 57 0.05 -9.20 3.85
C GLY A 57 0.91 -8.11 3.22
N PHE A 58 2.21 -8.37 3.09
CA PHE A 58 3.20 -7.44 2.56
C PHE A 58 3.98 -8.07 1.42
N ALA A 59 4.43 -7.24 0.49
CA ALA A 59 5.33 -7.64 -0.59
C ALA A 59 6.37 -6.54 -0.84
N VAL A 60 7.49 -6.94 -1.43
CA VAL A 60 8.44 -6.02 -2.05
C VAL A 60 8.25 -6.18 -3.54
N VAL A 61 8.00 -5.07 -4.24
CA VAL A 61 7.81 -5.06 -5.69
C VAL A 61 8.90 -4.20 -6.32
N ASP A 62 9.47 -4.70 -7.42
CA ASP A 62 10.42 -3.95 -8.22
C ASP A 62 9.64 -2.98 -9.14
N ASP A 63 10.20 -1.79 -9.38
CA ASP A 63 9.66 -0.69 -10.22
C ASP A 63 9.39 -1.02 -11.71
N ASN A 64 9.27 -2.31 -12.06
CA ASN A 64 8.91 -2.75 -13.40
C ASN A 64 7.40 -2.68 -13.68
N GLU A 65 6.56 -2.55 -12.65
CA GLU A 65 5.16 -2.21 -12.83
C GLU A 65 5.03 -0.68 -12.80
N GLU A 66 4.65 -0.05 -13.92
CA GLU A 66 4.27 1.39 -14.04
C GLU A 66 3.02 1.76 -13.18
N ARG A 67 2.82 1.11 -12.04
CA ARG A 67 1.70 1.32 -11.13
C ARG A 67 2.19 2.14 -9.96
N GLU A 68 1.82 3.42 -9.96
CA GLU A 68 1.94 4.25 -8.77
C GLU A 68 1.18 3.61 -7.61
N HIS A 69 1.90 3.26 -6.53
CA HIS A 69 1.30 2.75 -5.30
C HIS A 69 0.85 3.93 -4.45
N LEU A 70 -0.46 4.04 -4.26
CA LEU A 70 -1.02 5.04 -3.35
C LEU A 70 -0.56 4.75 -1.91
N PRO A 71 -0.26 5.78 -1.11
CA PRO A 71 0.16 5.58 0.26
C PRO A 71 -1.01 5.20 1.18
N ILE A 72 -0.69 4.45 2.24
CA ILE A 72 -1.58 4.34 3.40
C ILE A 72 -1.64 5.70 4.09
N LEU A 73 -2.85 6.21 4.37
CA LEU A 73 -2.98 7.49 5.06
C LEU A 73 -2.71 7.36 6.56
N ARG A 74 -3.25 6.31 7.19
CA ARG A 74 -3.03 5.97 8.61
C ARG A 74 -3.60 4.60 8.99
N PRO A 75 -3.13 4.00 10.10
CA PRO A 75 -3.86 2.95 10.81
C PRO A 75 -5.28 3.41 11.19
N ALA A 76 -6.22 2.46 11.14
CA ALA A 76 -7.57 2.67 11.63
C ALA A 76 -7.54 2.82 13.16
N THR A 77 -8.39 3.71 13.66
CA THR A 77 -8.63 3.92 15.09
C THR A 77 -9.91 3.18 15.50
N PRO A 78 -10.16 3.01 16.80
CA PRO A 78 -11.43 2.45 17.26
C PRO A 78 -12.67 3.19 16.74
N ARG A 79 -12.56 4.49 16.42
CA ARG A 79 -13.68 5.27 15.83
C ARG A 79 -14.00 4.90 14.39
N ASP A 80 -13.04 4.33 13.66
CA ASP A 80 -13.25 3.89 12.28
C ASP A 80 -13.91 2.51 12.19
N LEU A 81 -13.83 1.71 13.27
CA LEU A 81 -14.37 0.35 13.38
C LEU A 81 -15.79 0.28 13.97
N ALA A 82 -16.30 1.41 14.47
CA ALA A 82 -17.56 1.52 15.20
C ALA A 82 -18.78 1.68 14.28
#